data_AF-A0A1V1NWB3-F1
#
_entry.id   AF-A0A1V1NWB3-F1
#
_cell.length_a   1.000
_cell.length_b   1.000
_cell.length_c   1.000
_cell.angle_alpha   90.00
_cell.angle_beta   90.00
_cell.angle_gamma   90.00
#
_symmetry.space_group_name_H-M   'P 1'
#
loop_
_entity.id
_entity.type
_entity.pdbx_description
1 polymer ?
#
loop_
_entity_poly.entity_id
_entity_poly.type
_entity_poly.pdbx_seq_one_letter_code
_entity_poly.pdbx_strand_id
1 'polypeptide(L)'
;RLVVLLTLGDTIKQVDLPVTALDLKTTAKNFFLRLQSRSNELFRRQSRKLYKWLIEPVQSELKAHHVKILVIVPDGVFRLIPFSALLKGNQFLIEQYALVTIPAISLTEHTPLTKQDHRILINGLSSARQGYPPLKNVVKEIDYIQSIMKKIPCYMIKHIH
;
A
#
# COMPACT_ATOMS: atom_id res chain seq x y z
N ARG A 1 17.96 16.67 -4.66
CA ARG A 1 17.61 16.66 -3.22
C ARG A 1 16.16 16.23 -3.10
N LEU A 2 15.84 15.28 -2.23
CA LEU A 2 14.46 14.83 -2.01
C LEU A 2 13.95 15.38 -0.69
N VAL A 3 12.68 15.73 -0.68
CA VAL A 3 12.03 16.42 0.43
C VAL A 3 10.69 15.77 0.70
N VAL A 4 10.32 15.67 1.97
CA VAL A 4 8.98 15.30 2.42
C VAL A 4 8.41 16.44 3.27
N LEU A 5 7.11 16.67 3.13
CA LEU A 5 6.36 17.58 3.98
C LEU A 5 5.75 16.79 5.14
N LEU A 6 6.08 17.20 6.36
CA LEU A 6 5.51 16.68 7.59
C LEU A 6 4.52 17.71 8.12
N THR A 7 3.24 17.36 8.16
CA THR A 7 2.19 18.20 8.74
C THR A 7 1.86 17.71 10.14
N LEU A 8 1.97 18.59 11.13
CA LEU A 8 1.69 18.33 12.55
C LEU A 8 0.71 19.39 13.05
N GLY A 9 -0.58 19.04 13.12
CA GLY A 9 -1.63 20.04 13.34
C GLY A 9 -1.59 21.10 12.24
N ASP A 10 -1.46 22.36 12.64
CA ASP A 10 -1.41 23.50 11.71
C ASP A 10 0.01 23.83 11.21
N THR A 11 1.02 23.07 11.64
CA THR A 11 2.42 23.30 11.25
C THR A 11 2.84 22.39 10.12
N ILE A 12 3.52 22.96 9.12
CA ILE A 12 4.13 22.21 8.03
C ILE A 12 5.65 22.34 8.14
N LYS A 13 6.34 21.22 8.25
CA LYS A 13 7.79 21.13 8.30
C LYS A 13 8.33 20.43 7.07
N GLN A 14 9.29 21.06 6.42
CA GLN A 14 10.02 20.47 5.31
C GLN A 14 11.19 19.63 5.86
N VAL A 15 11.29 18.36 5.45
CA VAL A 15 12.34 17.46 5.90
C VAL A 15 13.08 16.89 4.71
N ASP A 16 14.40 17.08 4.72
CA ASP A 16 15.28 16.55 3.70
C ASP A 16 15.57 15.08 3.93
N LEU A 17 15.42 14.30 2.87
CA LEU A 17 15.73 12.89 2.92
C LEU A 17 17.22 12.68 2.63
N PRO A 18 17.93 11.87 3.44
CA PRO A 18 19.35 11.56 3.24
C PRO A 18 19.54 10.51 2.14
N VAL A 19 18.94 10.73 0.96
CA VAL A 19 18.96 9.82 -0.19
C VAL A 19 18.71 10.55 -1.51
N THR A 20 19.29 10.04 -2.59
CA THR A 20 19.01 10.53 -3.95
C THR A 20 17.72 9.91 -4.51
N ALA A 21 17.11 10.57 -5.51
CA ALA A 21 15.92 10.03 -6.18
C ALA A 21 16.18 8.68 -6.85
N LEU A 22 17.37 8.50 -7.42
CA LEU A 22 17.77 7.25 -8.09
C LEU A 22 17.92 6.10 -7.08
N ASP A 23 18.60 6.35 -5.96
CA ASP A 23 18.81 5.33 -4.92
C ASP A 23 17.50 4.94 -4.24
N LEU A 24 16.65 5.93 -3.96
CA LEU A 24 15.32 5.68 -3.42
C LEU A 24 14.51 4.80 -4.38
N LYS A 25 14.49 5.14 -5.68
CA LYS A 25 13.75 4.38 -6.69
C LYS A 25 14.22 2.96 -6.83
N THR A 26 15.53 2.75 -6.91
CA THR A 26 16.11 1.42 -7.01
C THR A 26 15.81 0.60 -5.74
N THR A 27 15.94 1.21 -4.56
CA THR A 27 15.68 0.52 -3.29
C THR A 27 14.20 0.18 -3.12
N ALA A 28 13.29 1.11 -3.44
CA ALA A 28 11.85 0.90 -3.38
C ALA A 28 11.39 -0.21 -4.33
N LYS A 29 11.87 -0.22 -5.57
CA LYS A 29 11.59 -1.30 -6.52
C LYS A 29 12.10 -2.66 -6.02
N ASN A 30 13.34 -2.71 -5.55
CA ASN A 30 13.92 -3.94 -5.02
C ASN A 30 13.17 -4.43 -3.78
N PHE A 31 12.70 -3.52 -2.92
CA PHE A 31 11.87 -3.85 -1.78
C PHE A 31 10.55 -4.49 -2.21
N PHE A 32 9.83 -3.83 -3.12
CA PHE A 32 8.56 -4.30 -3.66
C PHE A 32 8.67 -5.68 -4.34
N LEU A 33 9.70 -5.89 -5.16
CA LEU A 33 9.94 -7.17 -5.83
C LEU A 33 10.28 -8.29 -4.83
N ARG A 34 11.08 -7.99 -3.80
CA ARG A 34 11.49 -9.00 -2.81
C ARG A 34 10.35 -9.43 -1.90
N LEU A 35 9.40 -8.54 -1.60
CA LEU A 35 8.19 -8.88 -0.85
C LEU A 35 7.28 -9.87 -1.59
N GLN A 36 7.36 -9.93 -2.93
CA GLN A 36 6.58 -10.90 -3.72
C GLN A 36 7.21 -12.29 -3.72
N SER A 37 8.48 -12.41 -3.32
CA SER A 37 9.16 -13.70 -3.25
C SER A 37 8.92 -14.39 -1.90
N ARG A 38 8.80 -15.73 -1.90
CA ARG A 38 8.60 -16.52 -0.67
C ARG A 38 9.77 -16.45 0.34
N SER A 39 10.91 -15.87 -0.05
CA SER A 39 12.06 -15.72 0.85
C SER A 39 11.89 -14.49 1.75
N ASN A 40 11.39 -14.72 2.96
CA ASN A 40 11.04 -13.69 3.94
C ASN A 40 12.23 -12.84 4.45
N GLU A 41 13.47 -13.22 4.16
CA GLU A 41 14.62 -12.49 4.70
C GLU A 41 15.15 -11.40 3.77
N LEU A 42 15.02 -11.60 2.45
CA LEU A 42 15.69 -10.77 1.46
C LEU A 42 15.18 -9.33 1.43
N PHE A 43 13.91 -9.09 1.79
CA PHE A 43 13.33 -7.74 1.78
C PHE A 43 13.80 -6.88 2.97
N ARG A 44 14.24 -7.51 4.07
CA ARG A 44 14.48 -6.84 5.35
C ARG A 44 15.56 -5.76 5.24
N ARG A 45 16.57 -5.99 4.40
CA ARG A 45 17.64 -5.03 4.14
C ARG A 45 17.11 -3.74 3.52
N GLN A 46 16.28 -3.84 2.48
CA GLN A 46 15.70 -2.69 1.81
C GLN A 46 14.66 -1.99 2.70
N SER A 47 13.86 -2.76 3.43
CA SER A 47 12.90 -2.25 4.42
C SER A 47 13.58 -1.38 5.48
N ARG A 48 14.67 -1.85 6.11
CA ARG A 48 15.44 -1.06 7.09
C ARG A 48 16.08 0.18 6.47
N LYS A 49 16.60 0.07 5.24
CA LYS A 49 17.20 1.20 4.52
C LYS A 49 16.16 2.30 4.25
N LEU A 50 14.98 1.91 3.79
CA LEU A 50 13.86 2.83 3.56
C LEU A 50 13.35 3.42 4.88
N TYR A 51 13.26 2.64 5.97
CA TYR A 51 12.91 3.18 7.28
C TYR A 51 13.89 4.29 7.71
N LYS A 52 15.19 4.02 7.61
CA LYS A 52 16.26 4.98 7.96
C LYS A 52 16.18 6.26 7.14
N TRP A 53 15.80 6.16 5.87
CA TRP A 53 15.69 7.33 5.00
C TRP A 53 14.41 8.12 5.20
N LEU A 54 13.28 7.44 5.46
CA LEU A 54 11.95 8.07 5.36
C LEU A 54 11.33 8.38 6.71
N ILE A 55 11.61 7.57 7.74
CA ILE A 55 10.94 7.66 9.04
C ILE A 55 11.89 8.19 10.11
N GLU A 56 13.15 7.77 10.10
CA GLU A 56 14.14 8.21 11.10
C GLU A 56 14.32 9.74 11.15
N PRO A 57 14.37 10.49 10.03
CA PRO A 57 14.53 11.95 10.06
C PRO A 57 13.37 12.70 10.72
N VAL A 58 12.18 12.11 10.77
CA VAL A 58 10.97 12.72 11.36
C VAL A 58 10.62 12.14 12.73
N GLN A 59 11.32 11.10 13.19
CA GLN A 59 10.91 10.34 14.37
C GLN A 59 10.94 11.16 15.67
N SER A 60 11.85 12.13 15.81
CA SER A 60 11.87 13.03 16.97
C SER A 60 10.61 13.88 17.06
N GLU A 61 10.18 14.45 15.93
CA GLU A 61 8.96 15.26 15.82
C GLU A 61 7.71 14.43 16.11
N LEU A 62 7.62 13.24 15.51
CA LEU A 62 6.50 12.32 15.74
C LEU A 62 6.35 11.97 17.22
N LYS A 63 7.47 11.77 17.93
CA LYS A 63 7.46 11.51 19.38
C LYS A 63 7.10 12.73 20.19
N ALA A 64 7.68 13.89 19.88
CA ALA A 64 7.41 15.15 20.60
C ALA A 64 5.92 15.51 20.53
N HIS A 65 5.28 15.27 19.39
CA HIS A 65 3.85 15.51 19.17
C HIS A 65 2.95 14.31 19.53
N HIS A 66 3.50 13.24 20.13
CA HIS A 66 2.75 12.04 20.54
C HIS A 66 1.87 11.45 19.43
N VAL A 67 2.39 11.43 18.20
CA VAL A 67 1.65 11.01 17.02
C VAL A 67 1.30 9.52 17.10
N LYS A 68 0.00 9.21 16.95
CA LYS A 68 -0.52 7.83 16.94
C LYS A 68 -0.88 7.33 15.55
N ILE A 69 -1.26 8.23 14.65
CA ILE A 69 -1.70 7.93 13.28
C ILE A 69 -0.74 8.63 12.31
N LEU A 70 -0.18 7.88 11.37
CA LEU A 70 0.58 8.43 10.25
C LEU A 70 -0.27 8.34 8.98
N VAL A 71 -0.64 9.52 8.46
CA VAL A 71 -1.28 9.64 7.15
C VAL A 71 -0.18 9.84 6.11
N ILE A 72 -0.14 8.93 5.14
CA ILE A 72 0.87 8.90 4.09
C ILE A 72 0.18 9.27 2.78
N VAL A 73 0.72 10.29 2.12
CA VAL A 73 0.29 10.71 0.78
C VAL A 73 1.43 10.41 -0.19
N PRO A 74 1.48 9.21 -0.79
CA PRO A 74 2.59 8.82 -1.62
C PRO A 74 2.47 9.43 -3.02
N ASP A 75 3.51 10.11 -3.45
CA ASP A 75 3.66 10.55 -4.84
C ASP A 75 4.78 9.79 -5.57
N GLY A 76 4.65 9.64 -6.88
CA GLY A 76 5.64 8.99 -7.74
C GLY A 76 6.15 7.66 -7.18
N VAL A 77 7.45 7.61 -6.87
CA VAL A 77 8.13 6.39 -6.42
C VAL A 77 7.73 5.91 -5.02
N PHE A 78 7.21 6.82 -4.18
CA PHE A 78 6.73 6.48 -2.85
C PHE A 78 5.51 5.55 -2.90
N ARG A 79 4.76 5.54 -4.02
CA ARG A 79 3.62 4.62 -4.23
C ARG A 79 4.04 3.14 -4.29
N LEU A 80 5.31 2.86 -4.57
CA LEU A 80 5.84 1.49 -4.57
C LEU A 80 6.23 0.99 -3.18
N ILE A 81 6.21 1.85 -2.17
CA ILE A 81 6.71 1.51 -0.83
C ILE A 81 5.54 1.05 0.03
N PRO A 82 5.48 -0.24 0.42
CA PRO A 82 4.57 -0.68 1.46
C PRO A 82 5.09 -0.19 2.81
N PHE A 83 4.68 1.01 3.20
CA PHE A 83 5.16 1.69 4.41
C PHE A 83 4.92 0.87 5.69
N SER A 84 3.83 0.12 5.74
CA SER A 84 3.53 -0.82 6.83
C SER A 84 4.64 -1.84 7.06
N ALA A 85 5.35 -2.25 6.00
CA ALA A 85 6.40 -3.25 6.04
C ALA A 85 7.81 -2.66 6.26
N LEU A 86 7.93 -1.35 6.57
CA LEU A 86 9.21 -0.74 6.94
C LEU A 86 9.64 -1.17 8.33
N LEU A 87 10.92 -1.50 8.51
CA LEU A 87 11.46 -2.10 9.73
C LEU A 87 12.34 -1.13 10.52
N LYS A 88 12.02 -0.96 11.80
CA LYS A 88 12.92 -0.45 12.83
C LYS A 88 13.48 -1.63 13.62
N GLY A 89 14.73 -2.01 13.34
CA GLY A 89 15.30 -3.23 13.92
C GLY A 89 14.54 -4.47 13.46
N ASN A 90 13.68 -5.00 14.34
CA ASN A 90 12.81 -6.15 14.06
C ASN A 90 11.31 -5.84 14.12
N GLN A 91 10.94 -4.59 14.43
CA GLN A 91 9.56 -4.14 14.54
C GLN A 91 9.14 -3.38 13.28
N PHE A 92 7.98 -3.72 12.73
CA PHE A 92 7.38 -3.06 11.58
C PHE A 92 6.80 -1.69 11.94
N LEU A 93 6.66 -0.81 10.96
CA LEU A 93 6.11 0.53 11.15
C LEU A 93 4.65 0.50 11.56
N ILE A 94 3.87 -0.45 11.04
CA ILE A 94 2.45 -0.65 11.41
C ILE A 94 2.29 -1.06 12.88
N GLU A 95 3.33 -1.63 13.51
CA GLU A 95 3.33 -1.94 14.94
C GLU A 95 3.68 -0.72 15.81
N GLN A 96 4.21 0.35 15.21
CA GLN A 96 4.56 1.59 15.91
C GLN A 96 3.45 2.64 15.81
N TYR A 97 2.72 2.67 14.68
CA TYR A 97 1.69 3.67 14.39
C TYR A 97 0.52 3.04 13.64
N ALA A 98 -0.68 3.57 13.85
CA ALA A 98 -1.78 3.34 12.93
C ALA A 98 -1.45 4.01 11.58
N LEU A 99 -1.50 3.27 10.47
CA LEU A 99 -1.15 3.79 9.16
C LEU A 99 -2.38 3.99 8.30
N VAL A 100 -2.47 5.16 7.68
CA VAL A 100 -3.47 5.50 6.67
C VAL A 100 -2.73 5.94 5.42
N THR A 101 -3.07 5.37 4.26
CA THR A 101 -2.52 5.81 2.98
C THR A 101 -3.65 6.40 2.15
N ILE A 102 -3.53 7.66 1.76
CA ILE A 102 -4.48 8.33 0.86
C ILE A 102 -3.81 8.62 -0.48
N PRO A 103 -4.51 8.44 -1.62
CA PRO A 103 -3.92 8.63 -2.95
C PRO A 103 -3.54 10.08 -3.25
N ALA A 104 -4.25 11.05 -2.67
CA ALA A 104 -3.97 12.49 -2.75
C ALA A 104 -4.64 13.23 -1.59
N ILE A 105 -4.13 14.42 -1.22
CA ILE A 105 -4.72 15.28 -0.18
C ILE A 105 -6.16 15.70 -0.55
N SER A 106 -6.45 15.89 -1.84
CA SER A 106 -7.75 16.36 -2.34
C SER A 106 -8.86 15.30 -2.33
N LEU A 107 -8.58 14.03 -2.03
CA LEU A 107 -9.52 12.92 -2.23
C LEU A 107 -10.39 12.58 -1.00
N THR A 108 -10.54 13.50 -0.05
CA THR A 108 -11.30 13.30 1.21
C THR A 108 -12.73 13.84 1.16
N GLU A 109 -13.23 14.23 -0.01
CA GLU A 109 -14.67 14.45 -0.21
C GLU A 109 -15.38 13.11 -0.42
N HIS A 110 -15.77 12.47 0.68
CA HIS A 110 -16.66 11.32 0.62
C HIS A 110 -18.10 11.82 0.46
N THR A 111 -18.60 11.89 -0.77
CA THR A 111 -20.06 11.87 -0.98
C THR A 111 -20.56 10.53 -0.42
N PRO A 112 -21.49 10.50 0.54
CA PRO A 112 -22.03 9.26 1.06
C PRO A 112 -22.58 8.44 -0.11
N LEU A 113 -22.04 7.23 -0.30
CA LEU A 113 -22.66 6.27 -1.20
C LEU A 113 -24.03 5.96 -0.60
N THR A 114 -25.08 6.54 -1.16
CA THR A 114 -26.46 6.20 -0.84
C THR A 114 -26.58 4.68 -0.97
N LYS A 115 -27.06 3.99 0.08
CA LYS A 115 -27.35 2.55 0.05
C LYS A 115 -28.40 2.27 -1.03
N GLN A 116 -27.98 2.18 -2.28
CA GLN A 116 -28.76 1.61 -3.36
C GLN A 116 -28.51 0.11 -3.36
N ASP A 117 -29.45 -0.68 -3.88
CA ASP A 117 -29.29 -2.12 -4.07
C ASP A 117 -28.11 -2.39 -5.02
N HIS A 118 -26.91 -2.49 -4.44
CA HIS A 118 -25.69 -2.70 -5.17
C HIS A 118 -25.68 -4.13 -5.71
N ARG A 119 -25.84 -4.25 -7.03
CA ARG A 119 -25.60 -5.50 -7.74
C ARG A 119 -24.10 -5.70 -7.87
N ILE A 120 -23.62 -6.87 -7.51
CA ILE A 120 -22.19 -7.15 -7.51
C ILE A 120 -21.84 -7.89 -8.80
N LEU A 121 -20.81 -7.36 -9.48
CA LEU A 121 -20.26 -7.94 -10.68
C LEU A 121 -19.00 -8.72 -10.31
N ILE A 122 -19.04 -10.04 -10.39
CA ILE A 122 -17.87 -10.90 -10.18
C ILE A 122 -17.37 -11.37 -11.54
N ASN A 123 -16.15 -10.98 -11.88
CA ASN A 123 -15.46 -11.35 -13.13
C ASN A 123 -14.06 -11.86 -12.80
N GLY A 124 -13.62 -12.91 -13.49
CA GLY A 124 -12.25 -13.39 -13.39
C GLY A 124 -11.82 -14.12 -14.65
N LEU A 125 -10.54 -13.99 -14.98
CA LEU A 125 -9.92 -14.65 -16.13
C LEU A 125 -9.30 -15.97 -15.68
N SER A 126 -10.01 -17.07 -15.88
CA SER A 126 -9.53 -18.42 -15.55
C SER A 126 -8.76 -19.10 -16.68
N SER A 127 -8.95 -18.65 -17.92
CA SER A 127 -8.31 -19.21 -19.12
C SER A 127 -7.08 -18.40 -19.54
N ALA A 128 -6.09 -19.08 -20.12
CA ALA A 128 -4.93 -18.42 -20.72
C ALA A 128 -5.38 -17.44 -21.81
N ARG A 129 -4.85 -16.22 -21.81
CA ARG A 129 -5.11 -15.21 -22.85
C ARG A 129 -3.83 -14.45 -23.16
N GLN A 130 -3.62 -14.13 -24.45
CA GLN A 130 -2.53 -13.26 -24.91
C GLN A 130 -1.14 -13.65 -24.35
N GLY A 131 -0.83 -14.95 -24.26
CA GLY A 131 0.46 -15.44 -23.76
C GLY A 131 0.60 -15.50 -22.23
N TYR A 132 -0.42 -15.12 -21.46
CA TYR A 132 -0.42 -15.27 -20.00
C TYR A 132 -0.94 -16.64 -19.57
N PRO A 133 -0.25 -17.33 -18.63
CA PRO A 133 -0.70 -18.61 -18.11
C PRO A 133 -2.03 -18.48 -17.35
N PRO A 134 -2.84 -19.55 -17.31
CA PRO A 134 -4.15 -19.52 -16.67
C PRO A 134 -4.01 -19.32 -15.15
N LEU A 135 -4.84 -18.44 -14.59
CA LEU A 135 -4.88 -18.20 -13.15
C LEU A 135 -5.77 -19.28 -12.47
N LYS A 136 -5.14 -20.40 -12.11
CA LYS A 136 -5.82 -21.62 -11.62
C LYS A 136 -6.65 -21.43 -10.35
N ASN A 137 -6.36 -20.39 -9.56
CA ASN A 137 -7.05 -20.12 -8.29
C ASN A 137 -8.30 -19.24 -8.45
N VAL A 138 -8.44 -18.53 -9.58
CA VAL A 138 -9.52 -17.57 -9.81
C VAL A 138 -10.90 -18.24 -9.71
N VAL A 139 -11.03 -19.47 -10.20
CA VAL A 139 -12.30 -20.22 -10.09
C VAL A 139 -12.67 -20.47 -8.62
N LYS A 140 -11.70 -20.93 -7.81
CA LYS A 140 -11.91 -21.20 -6.38
C LYS A 140 -12.17 -19.93 -5.58
N GLU A 141 -11.49 -18.84 -5.92
CA GLU A 141 -11.66 -17.53 -5.29
C GLU A 141 -13.06 -16.97 -5.56
N ILE A 142 -13.55 -17.08 -6.80
CA ILE A 142 -14.91 -16.68 -7.18
C ILE A 142 -15.96 -17.49 -6.41
N ASP A 143 -15.82 -18.82 -6.36
CA ASP A 143 -16.75 -19.69 -5.64
C ASP A 143 -16.79 -19.37 -4.13
N TYR A 144 -15.62 -19.08 -3.55
CA TYR A 144 -15.50 -18.70 -2.15
C TYR A 144 -16.12 -17.34 -1.86
N ILE A 145 -15.83 -16.33 -2.68
CA ILE A 145 -16.42 -14.98 -2.57
C ILE A 145 -17.95 -15.06 -2.66
N GLN A 146 -18.47 -15.87 -3.58
CA GLN A 146 -19.91 -16.10 -3.71
C GLN A 146 -20.51 -16.74 -2.45
N SER A 147 -19.81 -17.69 -1.83
CA SER A 147 -20.28 -18.34 -0.60
C SER A 147 -20.46 -17.35 0.56
N ILE A 148 -19.63 -16.31 0.62
CA ILE A 148 -19.70 -15.23 1.60
C ILE A 148 -20.84 -14.25 1.26
N MET A 149 -21.10 -14.04 -0.03
CA MET A 149 -21.95 -12.97 -0.53
C MET A 149 -23.40 -13.39 -0.84
N LYS A 150 -23.82 -14.58 -0.36
CA LYS A 150 -25.13 -15.24 -0.61
C LYS A 150 -26.40 -14.37 -0.46
N LYS A 151 -26.31 -13.16 0.11
CA LYS A 151 -27.44 -12.24 0.32
C LYS A 151 -27.55 -11.10 -0.71
N ILE A 152 -26.67 -11.02 -1.70
CA ILE A 152 -26.64 -9.92 -2.68
C ILE A 152 -26.78 -10.48 -4.11
N PRO A 153 -27.68 -9.95 -4.96
CA PRO A 153 -27.81 -10.40 -6.34
C PRO A 153 -26.52 -10.17 -7.14
N CYS A 154 -26.02 -11.24 -7.79
CA CYS A 154 -24.75 -11.27 -8.51
C CYS A 154 -24.96 -11.67 -9.99
N TYR A 155 -24.32 -10.95 -10.91
CA TYR A 155 -24.21 -11.34 -12.32
C TYR A 155 -22.82 -11.93 -12.60
N MET A 156 -22.79 -12.99 -13.40
CA MET A 156 -21.57 -13.76 -13.68
C MET A 156 -21.26 -13.71 -15.17
N ILE A 157 -20.05 -13.28 -15.51
CA ILE A 157 -19.50 -13.40 -16.87
C ILE A 157 -18.40 -14.45 -16.79
N LYS A 158 -18.75 -15.71 -17.11
CA LYS A 158 -17.82 -16.86 -17.08
C LYS A 158 -16.90 -16.94 -18.31
N HIS A 159 -17.20 -16.20 -19.37
CA HIS A 159 -16.48 -16.27 -20.63
C HIS A 159 -16.47 -14.90 -21.31
N ILE A 160 -15.28 -14.33 -21.53
CA ILE A 160 -15.11 -13.12 -22.36
C ILE A 160 -14.67 -13.49 -23.78
N HIS A 161 -14.76 -14.74 -24.26
CA HIS A 161 -14.26 -15.21 -25.58
C HIS A 161 -12.86 -14.77 -26.08
#